data_AF-A0A059VZ82-F1
#
_entry.id   AF-A0A059VZ82-F1
#
_cell.length_a   1.000
_cell.length_b   1.000
_cell.length_c   1.000
_cell.angle_alpha   90.00
_cell.angle_beta   90.00
_cell.angle_gamma   90.00
#
_symmetry.space_group_name_H-M   'P 1'
#
loop_
_entity.id
_entity.type
_entity.pdbx_description
1 polymer ?
#
loop_
_entity_poly.entity_id
_entity_poly.type
_entity_poly.pdbx_seq_one_letter_code
_entity_poly.pdbx_strand_id
1 'polypeptide(L)'
;MRPTRRLVPALTAGALAAVGAFVPATAHAASPFSLVILPDQKEGPIYDFVNSAKKSVDVTIYELRDTTLVNALVKKEKAGVKVRVVFDSQHKSIDGAAYKALSAAGAGVTYSSSAYVYTHQKTITVDGTRSYVSTGNFDTKYYATSRDYGVFDADKADVAAIEKVFDADFRKSSVTPSDGTDLVWSPTDSQSHLLALIKGAKRTLDVQQEEFGDAALVNAVVADAKRGVAVRIVAENQSSKYSKQLKKVTAAGGKVTTYTSSTGYYIHAKAIVTDYGTAAAKVFAGSENFSNNSLNNNRELGLIVSDSAVISGIEKAFDADFHKSSGRA
;
A
#
# COMPACT_ATOMS: atom_id res chain seq x y z
N MET A 1 -42.51 72.59 55.55
CA MET A 1 -41.91 71.25 55.40
C MET A 1 -42.25 70.68 54.03
N ARG A 2 -41.30 70.65 53.10
CA ARG A 2 -41.29 69.83 51.88
C ARG A 2 -39.84 69.81 51.36
N PRO A 3 -39.15 68.66 51.39
CA PRO A 3 -37.74 68.60 51.03
C PRO A 3 -37.54 68.45 49.52
N THR A 4 -36.48 69.10 49.04
CA THR A 4 -35.91 69.03 47.70
C THR A 4 -35.46 67.61 47.35
N ARG A 5 -35.97 67.07 46.23
CA ARG A 5 -35.54 65.80 45.63
C ARG A 5 -34.16 65.98 44.97
N ARG A 6 -33.18 65.21 45.43
CA ARG A 6 -31.87 65.03 44.75
C ARG A 6 -32.03 64.05 43.58
N LEU A 7 -31.56 64.45 42.41
CA LEU A 7 -31.38 63.61 41.22
C LEU A 7 -30.17 62.68 41.41
N VAL A 8 -30.35 61.40 41.14
CA VAL A 8 -29.29 60.38 41.06
C VAL A 8 -28.80 60.32 39.61
N PRO A 9 -27.49 60.40 39.32
CA PRO A 9 -26.98 60.21 37.97
C PRO A 9 -26.90 58.71 37.64
N ALA A 10 -27.42 58.33 36.47
CA ALA A 10 -27.32 56.99 35.92
C ALA A 10 -25.90 56.72 35.38
N LEU A 11 -25.26 55.67 35.87
CA LEU A 11 -24.01 55.12 35.35
C LEU A 11 -24.31 54.25 34.11
N THR A 12 -23.93 54.71 32.93
CA THR A 12 -23.89 53.91 31.70
C THR A 12 -22.60 53.06 31.70
N ALA A 13 -22.75 51.74 31.87
CA ALA A 13 -21.66 50.79 31.67
C ALA A 13 -21.43 50.56 30.17
N GLY A 14 -20.26 50.98 29.66
CA GLY A 14 -19.83 50.68 28.29
C GLY A 14 -19.27 49.27 28.20
N ALA A 15 -19.89 48.41 27.39
CA ALA A 15 -19.38 47.08 27.08
C ALA A 15 -18.23 47.19 26.05
N LEU A 16 -17.00 46.84 26.46
CA LEU A 16 -15.90 46.61 25.52
C LEU A 16 -16.13 45.26 24.81
N ALA A 17 -16.38 45.30 23.51
CA ALA A 17 -16.38 44.12 22.66
C ALA A 17 -14.92 43.71 22.38
N ALA A 18 -14.48 42.60 22.97
CA ALA A 18 -13.21 41.98 22.63
C ALA A 18 -13.34 41.32 21.24
N VAL A 19 -12.71 41.92 20.24
CA VAL A 19 -12.59 41.32 18.90
C VAL A 19 -11.53 40.21 18.99
N GLY A 20 -11.98 38.97 19.15
CA GLY A 20 -11.11 37.80 19.03
C GLY A 20 -10.60 37.68 17.60
N ALA A 21 -9.29 37.75 17.43
CA ALA A 21 -8.65 37.46 16.15
C ALA A 21 -8.88 35.98 15.80
N PHE A 22 -9.75 35.71 14.83
CA PHE A 22 -9.84 34.40 14.20
C PHE A 22 -8.54 34.17 13.41
N VAL A 23 -7.65 33.35 13.95
CA VAL A 23 -6.57 32.76 13.16
C VAL A 23 -7.24 31.71 12.26
N PRO A 24 -7.25 31.87 10.92
CA PRO A 24 -7.80 30.86 10.06
C PRO A 24 -6.97 29.59 10.25
N ALA A 25 -7.63 28.49 10.63
CA ALA A 25 -7.02 27.18 10.59
C ALA A 25 -6.52 26.97 9.15
N THR A 26 -5.21 26.79 8.98
CA THR A 26 -4.65 26.37 7.70
C THR A 26 -5.37 25.09 7.31
N ALA A 27 -6.18 25.14 6.25
CA ALA A 27 -6.75 23.95 5.65
C ALA A 27 -5.56 23.03 5.34
N HIS A 28 -5.44 21.92 6.06
CA HIS A 28 -4.48 20.89 5.70
C HIS A 28 -4.80 20.53 4.25
N ALA A 29 -3.81 20.66 3.36
CA ALA A 29 -3.94 20.14 2.01
C ALA A 29 -4.41 18.69 2.14
N ALA A 30 -5.42 18.30 1.36
CA ALA A 30 -5.86 16.92 1.34
C ALA A 30 -4.65 16.03 1.03
N SER A 31 -4.47 14.97 1.82
CA SER A 31 -3.38 14.03 1.61
C SER A 31 -3.40 13.53 0.16
N PRO A 32 -2.23 13.40 -0.51
CA PRO A 32 -2.18 12.79 -1.84
C PRO A 32 -2.49 11.28 -1.77
N PHE A 33 -2.54 10.70 -0.56
CA PHE A 33 -2.75 9.27 -0.36
C PHE A 33 -4.15 8.94 0.14
N SER A 34 -4.65 7.77 -0.26
CA SER A 34 -5.78 7.10 0.40
C SER A 34 -5.63 5.59 0.35
N LEU A 35 -6.27 4.87 1.27
CA LEU A 35 -6.10 3.44 1.47
C LEU A 35 -7.39 2.67 1.17
N VAL A 36 -7.26 1.52 0.52
CA VAL A 36 -8.24 0.44 0.51
C VAL A 36 -7.66 -0.80 1.18
N ILE A 37 -8.48 -1.46 2.00
CA ILE A 37 -8.14 -2.63 2.79
C ILE A 37 -9.05 -3.79 2.37
N LEU A 38 -8.45 -4.88 1.88
CA LEU A 38 -9.15 -6.11 1.51
C LEU A 38 -8.98 -7.15 2.63
N PRO A 39 -10.02 -7.94 2.97
CA PRO A 39 -11.35 -8.00 2.34
C PRO A 39 -12.34 -6.92 2.84
N ASP A 40 -11.94 -6.12 3.83
CA ASP A 40 -12.84 -5.29 4.66
C ASP A 40 -13.66 -4.26 3.86
N GLN A 41 -13.06 -3.67 2.83
CA GLN A 41 -13.66 -2.64 1.98
C GLN A 41 -14.02 -3.14 0.57
N LYS A 42 -13.72 -4.41 0.26
CA LYS A 42 -13.94 -5.04 -1.06
C LYS A 42 -13.28 -4.26 -2.20
N GLU A 43 -13.59 -4.63 -3.43
CA GLU A 43 -12.89 -4.20 -4.65
C GLU A 43 -13.53 -2.97 -5.31
N GLY A 44 -14.71 -2.56 -4.84
CA GLY A 44 -15.46 -1.40 -5.37
C GLY A 44 -14.59 -0.16 -5.61
N PRO A 45 -13.73 0.26 -4.65
CA PRO A 45 -12.82 1.39 -4.84
C PRO A 45 -11.86 1.23 -6.04
N ILE A 46 -11.41 0.01 -6.35
CA ILE A 46 -10.54 -0.27 -7.50
C ILE A 46 -11.31 -0.05 -8.81
N TYR A 47 -12.56 -0.52 -8.87
CA TYR A 47 -13.42 -0.32 -10.04
C TYR A 47 -13.77 1.15 -10.24
N ASP A 48 -14.10 1.87 -9.17
CA ASP A 48 -14.38 3.31 -9.22
C ASP A 48 -13.18 4.10 -9.71
N PHE A 49 -11.98 3.70 -9.28
CA PHE A 49 -10.72 4.29 -9.74
C PHE A 49 -10.53 4.13 -11.24
N VAL A 50 -10.61 2.91 -11.78
CA VAL A 50 -10.55 2.68 -13.23
C VAL A 50 -11.68 3.41 -13.96
N ASN A 51 -12.89 3.40 -13.41
CA ASN A 51 -14.05 4.08 -13.99
C ASN A 51 -13.94 5.61 -13.99
N SER A 52 -13.04 6.19 -13.19
CA SER A 52 -12.78 7.63 -13.20
C SER A 52 -12.03 8.11 -14.44
N ALA A 53 -11.26 7.23 -15.10
CA ALA A 53 -10.35 7.56 -16.20
C ALA A 53 -11.02 8.29 -17.36
N LYS A 54 -10.34 9.32 -17.88
CA LYS A 54 -10.80 10.16 -19.00
C LYS A 54 -9.88 10.10 -20.21
N LYS A 55 -8.62 9.73 -20.04
CA LYS A 55 -7.57 9.77 -21.07
C LYS A 55 -6.83 8.44 -21.18
N SER A 56 -6.37 7.87 -20.06
CA SER A 56 -5.62 6.63 -20.07
C SER A 56 -5.79 5.78 -18.82
N VAL A 57 -5.57 4.47 -18.98
CA VAL A 57 -5.39 3.52 -17.87
C VAL A 57 -4.21 2.62 -18.21
N ASP A 58 -3.19 2.62 -17.36
CA ASP A 58 -1.99 1.81 -17.51
C ASP A 58 -1.89 0.83 -16.34
N VAL A 59 -1.70 -0.47 -16.64
CA VAL A 59 -1.77 -1.54 -15.65
C VAL A 59 -0.57 -2.46 -15.75
N THR A 60 0.17 -2.65 -14.67
CA THR A 60 1.16 -3.73 -14.53
C THR A 60 0.61 -4.74 -13.53
N ILE A 61 0.55 -6.02 -13.91
CA ILE A 61 -0.08 -7.04 -13.07
C ILE A 61 0.57 -8.41 -13.21
N TYR A 62 0.72 -9.08 -12.05
CA TYR A 62 1.23 -10.45 -11.94
C TYR A 62 0.15 -11.51 -12.22
N GLU A 63 -1.03 -11.37 -11.63
CA GLU A 63 -2.19 -12.23 -11.86
C GLU A 63 -3.46 -11.38 -11.99
N LEU A 64 -4.21 -11.57 -13.09
CA LEU A 64 -5.49 -10.93 -13.37
C LEU A 64 -6.57 -11.95 -13.76
N ARG A 65 -7.38 -12.36 -12.76
CA ARG A 65 -8.61 -13.17 -12.97
C ARG A 65 -9.90 -12.40 -12.75
N ASP A 66 -9.81 -11.16 -12.26
CA ASP A 66 -10.97 -10.31 -11.99
C ASP A 66 -11.66 -9.86 -13.29
N THR A 67 -12.72 -10.56 -13.65
CA THR A 67 -13.51 -10.25 -14.85
C THR A 67 -14.28 -8.93 -14.74
N THR A 68 -14.57 -8.44 -13.53
CA THR A 68 -15.21 -7.14 -13.35
C THR A 68 -14.24 -6.03 -13.72
N LEU A 69 -12.99 -6.12 -13.24
CA LEU A 69 -11.92 -5.20 -13.61
C LEU A 69 -11.62 -5.25 -15.11
N VAL A 70 -11.47 -6.46 -15.68
CA VAL A 70 -11.25 -6.64 -17.12
C VAL A 70 -12.38 -6.00 -17.94
N ASN A 71 -13.63 -6.19 -17.55
CA ASN A 71 -14.78 -5.58 -18.25
C ASN A 71 -14.78 -4.05 -18.12
N ALA A 72 -14.37 -3.50 -16.98
CA ALA A 72 -14.23 -2.05 -16.81
C ALA A 72 -13.15 -1.47 -17.74
N LEU A 73 -12.00 -2.12 -17.83
CA LEU A 73 -10.92 -1.76 -18.75
C LEU A 73 -11.36 -1.86 -20.23
N VAL A 74 -12.02 -2.95 -20.63
CA VAL A 74 -12.60 -3.11 -21.97
C VAL A 74 -13.60 -2.00 -22.28
N LYS A 75 -14.46 -1.64 -21.32
CA LYS A 75 -15.43 -0.55 -21.49
C LYS A 75 -14.73 0.80 -21.67
N LYS A 76 -13.61 1.03 -20.98
CA LYS A 76 -12.80 2.26 -21.11
C LYS A 76 -12.15 2.36 -22.48
N GLU A 77 -11.52 1.29 -22.95
CA GLU A 77 -10.94 1.23 -24.29
C GLU A 77 -12.00 1.55 -25.37
N LYS A 78 -13.17 0.91 -25.29
CA LYS A 78 -14.29 1.16 -26.22
C LYS A 78 -14.86 2.57 -26.14
N ALA A 79 -14.66 3.27 -25.02
CA ALA A 79 -15.06 4.66 -24.83
C ALA A 79 -13.98 5.66 -25.29
N GLY A 80 -12.87 5.20 -25.88
CA GLY A 80 -11.78 6.03 -26.38
C GLY A 80 -10.74 6.42 -25.33
N VAL A 81 -10.79 5.84 -24.13
CA VAL A 81 -9.72 5.96 -23.13
C VAL A 81 -8.62 4.96 -23.49
N LYS A 82 -7.37 5.41 -23.60
CA LYS A 82 -6.25 4.53 -23.97
C LYS A 82 -5.92 3.57 -22.84
N VAL A 83 -6.14 2.27 -23.04
CA VAL A 83 -5.80 1.23 -22.07
C VAL A 83 -4.53 0.50 -22.48
N ARG A 84 -3.56 0.38 -21.56
CA ARG A 84 -2.39 -0.47 -21.74
C ARG A 84 -2.17 -1.40 -20.56
N VAL A 85 -1.78 -2.64 -20.82
CA VAL A 85 -1.52 -3.65 -19.77
C VAL A 85 -0.23 -4.43 -20.02
N VAL A 86 0.61 -4.51 -18.99
CA VAL A 86 1.77 -5.41 -18.90
C VAL A 86 1.42 -6.57 -17.98
N PHE A 87 1.42 -7.77 -18.53
CA PHE A 87 1.19 -9.03 -17.82
C PHE A 87 2.50 -9.74 -17.50
N ASP A 88 2.53 -10.55 -16.44
CA ASP A 88 3.66 -11.42 -16.15
C ASP A 88 3.79 -12.53 -17.23
N SER A 89 5.00 -12.71 -17.78
CA SER A 89 5.24 -13.65 -18.87
C SER A 89 5.29 -15.12 -18.43
N GLN A 90 5.41 -15.40 -17.14
CA GLN A 90 5.35 -16.71 -16.50
C GLN A 90 3.90 -17.09 -16.11
N HIS A 91 2.98 -16.12 -16.01
CA HIS A 91 1.59 -16.35 -15.56
C HIS A 91 0.56 -16.36 -16.70
N LYS A 92 1.00 -16.63 -17.94
CA LYS A 92 0.15 -16.69 -19.14
C LYS A 92 -1.09 -17.59 -19.00
N SER A 93 -1.00 -18.70 -18.27
CA SER A 93 -2.12 -19.61 -18.04
C SER A 93 -3.21 -19.00 -17.16
N ILE A 94 -2.84 -18.07 -16.28
CA ILE A 94 -3.74 -17.31 -15.41
C ILE A 94 -4.30 -16.12 -16.18
N ASP A 95 -3.42 -15.33 -16.80
CA ASP A 95 -3.76 -14.05 -17.41
C ASP A 95 -4.34 -14.16 -18.83
N GLY A 96 -4.22 -15.32 -19.47
CA GLY A 96 -4.51 -15.48 -20.90
C GLY A 96 -5.95 -15.08 -21.28
N ALA A 97 -6.92 -15.29 -20.39
CA ALA A 97 -8.29 -14.86 -20.62
C ALA A 97 -8.43 -13.32 -20.61
N ALA A 98 -7.82 -12.65 -19.62
CA ALA A 98 -7.80 -11.19 -19.53
C ALA A 98 -7.04 -10.57 -20.70
N TYR A 99 -5.85 -11.10 -21.01
CA TYR A 99 -5.03 -10.70 -22.15
C TYR A 99 -5.85 -10.73 -23.44
N LYS A 100 -6.54 -11.86 -23.72
CA LYS A 100 -7.34 -12.03 -24.93
C LYS A 100 -8.51 -11.05 -24.98
N ALA A 101 -9.23 -10.86 -23.88
CA ALA A 101 -10.37 -9.96 -23.81
C ALA A 101 -9.97 -8.49 -24.08
N LEU A 102 -8.87 -8.03 -23.48
CA LEU A 102 -8.34 -6.69 -23.67
C LEU A 102 -7.78 -6.48 -25.08
N SER A 103 -7.01 -7.44 -25.60
CA SER A 103 -6.51 -7.41 -26.98
C SER A 103 -7.66 -7.33 -28.00
N ALA A 104 -8.72 -8.13 -27.80
CA ALA A 104 -9.89 -8.12 -28.67
C ALA A 104 -10.69 -6.80 -28.60
N ALA A 105 -10.55 -6.03 -27.52
CA ALA A 105 -11.16 -4.71 -27.38
C ALA A 105 -10.34 -3.57 -28.03
N GLY A 106 -9.11 -3.85 -28.46
CA GLY A 106 -8.19 -2.85 -29.04
C GLY A 106 -7.12 -2.33 -28.08
N ALA A 107 -7.14 -2.74 -26.80
CA ALA A 107 -6.20 -2.26 -25.80
C ALA A 107 -4.76 -2.74 -26.11
N GLY A 108 -3.78 -1.90 -25.76
CA GLY A 108 -2.37 -2.26 -25.88
C GLY A 108 -1.99 -3.26 -24.80
N VAL A 109 -1.75 -4.53 -25.16
CA VAL A 109 -1.36 -5.55 -24.18
C VAL A 109 -0.01 -6.17 -24.55
N THR A 110 0.79 -6.49 -23.53
CA THR A 110 2.07 -7.17 -23.69
C THR A 110 2.37 -8.07 -22.50
N TYR A 111 3.14 -9.13 -22.73
CA TYR A 111 3.78 -9.87 -21.64
C TYR A 111 5.13 -9.23 -21.34
N SER A 112 5.49 -9.18 -20.07
CA SER A 112 6.73 -8.62 -19.52
C SER A 112 8.01 -9.17 -20.16
N SER A 113 9.10 -8.43 -19.94
CA SER A 113 10.45 -8.81 -20.33
C SER A 113 10.95 -10.02 -19.56
N SER A 114 11.74 -10.88 -20.20
CA SER A 114 12.48 -11.96 -19.54
C SER A 114 13.70 -11.48 -18.74
N ALA A 115 13.92 -10.16 -18.67
CA ALA A 115 14.96 -9.57 -17.82
C ALA A 115 14.66 -9.73 -16.31
N TYR A 116 13.40 -9.98 -15.96
CA TYR A 116 12.95 -10.27 -14.60
C TYR A 116 12.52 -11.72 -14.50
N VAL A 117 12.67 -12.34 -13.32
CA VAL A 117 12.13 -13.68 -13.06
C VAL A 117 10.60 -13.63 -13.12
N TYR A 118 10.02 -12.65 -12.41
CA TYR A 118 8.61 -12.29 -12.48
C TYR A 118 8.46 -10.76 -12.57
N THR A 119 7.41 -10.29 -13.26
CA THR A 119 6.85 -8.96 -13.05
C THR A 119 5.75 -9.09 -12.03
N HIS A 120 6.13 -8.96 -10.76
CA HIS A 120 5.28 -9.19 -9.62
C HIS A 120 4.67 -7.89 -9.05
N GLN A 121 4.88 -6.76 -9.73
CA GLN A 121 4.19 -5.49 -9.50
C GLN A 121 2.67 -5.60 -9.74
N LYS A 122 1.88 -4.89 -8.93
CA LYS A 122 0.43 -4.72 -9.09
C LYS A 122 0.08 -3.25 -8.99
N THR A 123 -0.07 -2.61 -10.14
CA THR A 123 -0.28 -1.16 -10.21
C THR A 123 -1.27 -0.79 -11.29
N ILE A 124 -2.10 0.20 -11.02
CA ILE A 124 -2.96 0.88 -12.00
C ILE A 124 -2.64 2.36 -11.95
N THR A 125 -2.34 3.00 -13.08
CA THR A 125 -2.26 4.45 -13.19
C THR A 125 -3.40 4.97 -14.04
N VAL A 126 -4.09 6.01 -13.57
CA VAL A 126 -5.20 6.66 -14.28
C VAL A 126 -4.78 8.06 -14.72
N ASP A 127 -4.94 8.31 -16.02
CA ASP A 127 -4.71 9.59 -16.69
C ASP A 127 -3.30 10.20 -16.49
N GLY A 128 -2.34 9.41 -16.01
CA GLY A 128 -1.00 9.89 -15.62
C GLY A 128 -1.04 10.85 -14.42
N THR A 129 -2.07 10.76 -13.58
CA THR A 129 -2.27 11.71 -12.46
C THR A 129 -2.41 11.04 -11.10
N ARG A 130 -2.79 9.77 -11.07
CA ARG A 130 -2.95 8.99 -9.85
C ARG A 130 -2.58 7.55 -10.12
N SER A 131 -1.95 6.90 -9.15
CA SER A 131 -1.63 5.48 -9.19
C SER A 131 -2.28 4.74 -8.03
N TYR A 132 -2.51 3.45 -8.22
CA TYR A 132 -2.96 2.50 -7.22
C TYR A 132 -1.86 1.45 -7.08
N VAL A 133 -1.16 1.43 -5.95
CA VAL A 133 -0.08 0.48 -5.66
C VAL A 133 -0.61 -0.56 -4.68
N SER A 134 -0.52 -1.84 -5.03
CA SER A 134 -1.18 -2.93 -4.32
C SER A 134 -0.20 -3.97 -3.82
N THR A 135 -0.44 -4.48 -2.60
CA THR A 135 0.19 -5.71 -2.13
C THR A 135 -0.38 -6.95 -2.83
N GLY A 136 -1.64 -6.84 -3.25
CA GLY A 136 -2.47 -7.92 -3.77
C GLY A 136 -2.54 -8.01 -5.29
N ASN A 137 -2.81 -9.23 -5.78
CA ASN A 137 -3.17 -9.50 -7.18
C ASN A 137 -4.58 -8.94 -7.50
N PHE A 138 -4.88 -8.79 -8.78
CA PHE A 138 -6.23 -8.45 -9.24
C PHE A 138 -6.99 -9.72 -9.56
N ASP A 139 -7.17 -10.53 -8.53
CA ASP A 139 -7.60 -11.91 -8.66
C ASP A 139 -8.62 -12.28 -7.57
N THR A 140 -9.79 -12.67 -8.04
CA THR A 140 -10.96 -13.04 -7.23
C THR A 140 -10.72 -14.22 -6.29
N LYS A 141 -9.66 -14.99 -6.51
CA LYS A 141 -9.21 -16.04 -5.59
C LYS A 141 -8.83 -15.47 -4.21
N TYR A 142 -8.27 -14.26 -4.15
CA TYR A 142 -7.72 -13.70 -2.91
C TYR A 142 -8.70 -12.80 -2.18
N TYR A 143 -9.51 -12.04 -2.91
CA TYR A 143 -10.33 -10.95 -2.41
C TYR A 143 -11.17 -11.23 -1.15
N ALA A 144 -11.81 -12.41 -1.06
CA ALA A 144 -12.70 -12.71 0.07
C ALA A 144 -11.97 -13.25 1.31
N THR A 145 -10.76 -13.80 1.13
CA THR A 145 -10.08 -14.61 2.14
C THR A 145 -8.64 -14.18 2.38
N SER A 146 -8.17 -13.09 1.79
CA SER A 146 -6.79 -12.63 1.95
C SER A 146 -6.73 -11.21 2.49
N ARG A 147 -5.76 -10.96 3.37
CA ARG A 147 -5.37 -9.59 3.72
C ARG A 147 -4.55 -9.01 2.59
N ASP A 148 -5.01 -7.89 2.05
CA ASP A 148 -4.24 -7.04 1.13
C ASP A 148 -4.52 -5.57 1.37
N TYR A 149 -3.56 -4.73 0.98
CA TYR A 149 -3.65 -3.29 1.02
C TYR A 149 -3.44 -2.72 -0.37
N GLY A 150 -4.16 -1.64 -0.66
CA GLY A 150 -3.92 -0.84 -1.83
C GLY A 150 -3.88 0.64 -1.48
N VAL A 151 -2.82 1.31 -1.90
CA VAL A 151 -2.63 2.73 -1.66
C VAL A 151 -2.84 3.47 -2.98
N PHE A 152 -3.85 4.34 -2.98
CA PHE A 152 -3.99 5.34 -4.03
C PHE A 152 -3.04 6.49 -3.73
N ASP A 153 -2.30 6.90 -4.74
CA ASP A 153 -1.25 7.90 -4.68
C ASP A 153 -1.50 8.95 -5.77
N ALA A 154 -1.44 10.22 -5.39
CA ALA A 154 -1.58 11.38 -6.26
C ALA A 154 -0.34 12.29 -6.22
N ASP A 155 0.75 11.85 -5.59
CA ASP A 155 2.03 12.57 -5.65
C ASP A 155 2.55 12.55 -7.10
N LYS A 156 2.88 13.75 -7.60
CA LYS A 156 3.22 13.91 -9.01
C LYS A 156 4.56 13.29 -9.36
N ALA A 157 5.52 13.28 -8.43
CA ALA A 157 6.84 12.72 -8.69
C ALA A 157 6.75 11.19 -8.72
N ASP A 158 5.98 10.60 -7.82
CA ASP A 158 5.73 9.17 -7.78
C ASP A 158 4.99 8.69 -9.03
N VAL A 159 3.85 9.31 -9.36
CA VAL A 159 3.08 8.94 -10.56
C VAL A 159 3.92 9.08 -11.83
N ALA A 160 4.72 10.13 -11.95
CA ALA A 160 5.61 10.31 -13.10
C ALA A 160 6.71 9.24 -13.17
N ALA A 161 7.26 8.82 -12.03
CA ALA A 161 8.25 7.74 -11.97
C ALA A 161 7.64 6.38 -12.34
N ILE A 162 6.43 6.08 -11.84
CA ILE A 162 5.65 4.88 -12.20
C ILE A 162 5.38 4.86 -13.70
N GLU A 163 4.88 5.95 -14.27
CA GLU A 163 4.57 6.03 -15.71
C GLU A 163 5.82 5.86 -16.58
N LYS A 164 6.95 6.45 -16.19
CA LYS A 164 8.22 6.29 -16.89
C LYS A 164 8.67 4.82 -16.92
N VAL A 165 8.53 4.14 -15.79
CA VAL A 165 8.80 2.70 -15.67
C VAL A 165 7.83 1.91 -16.53
N PHE A 166 6.53 2.16 -16.42
CA PHE A 166 5.50 1.47 -17.17
C PHE A 166 5.77 1.54 -18.67
N ASP A 167 6.10 2.73 -19.16
CA ASP A 167 6.43 2.98 -20.56
C ASP A 167 7.63 2.15 -21.04
N ALA A 168 8.66 2.02 -20.20
CA ALA A 168 9.84 1.23 -20.52
C ALA A 168 9.50 -0.27 -20.51
N ASP A 169 8.78 -0.75 -19.50
CA ASP A 169 8.39 -2.16 -19.37
C ASP A 169 7.45 -2.59 -20.49
N PHE A 170 6.50 -1.72 -20.87
CA PHE A 170 5.59 -1.92 -21.98
C PHE A 170 6.32 -2.08 -23.31
N ARG A 171 7.40 -1.30 -23.52
CA ARG A 171 8.30 -1.40 -24.68
C ARG A 171 9.41 -2.43 -24.51
N LYS A 172 9.52 -3.07 -23.35
CA LYS A 172 10.61 -3.98 -22.96
C LYS A 172 12.00 -3.35 -23.08
N SER A 173 12.11 -2.05 -22.87
CA SER A 173 13.37 -1.31 -22.82
C SER A 173 13.91 -1.23 -21.40
N SER A 174 15.23 -1.09 -21.25
CA SER A 174 15.84 -0.89 -19.94
C SER A 174 15.43 0.45 -19.32
N VAL A 175 15.31 0.45 -17.99
CA VAL A 175 15.08 1.65 -17.19
C VAL A 175 15.72 1.46 -15.82
N THR A 176 16.33 2.51 -15.30
CA THR A 176 16.62 2.61 -13.86
C THR A 176 15.47 3.41 -13.25
N PRO A 177 14.64 2.79 -12.39
CA PRO A 177 13.56 3.50 -11.70
C PRO A 177 14.11 4.68 -10.89
N SER A 178 13.27 5.68 -10.71
CA SER A 178 13.49 6.72 -9.71
C SER A 178 12.53 6.44 -8.56
N ASP A 179 12.97 6.76 -7.35
CA ASP A 179 12.13 6.62 -6.15
C ASP A 179 10.99 7.65 -6.11
N GLY A 180 10.93 8.59 -7.06
CA GLY A 180 10.00 9.71 -6.96
C GLY A 180 10.21 10.46 -5.64
N THR A 181 9.13 10.59 -4.88
CA THR A 181 9.10 11.02 -3.48
C THR A 181 9.21 9.82 -2.54
N ASP A 182 8.44 8.75 -2.77
CA ASP A 182 8.19 7.69 -1.76
C ASP A 182 8.37 6.24 -2.26
N LEU A 183 8.67 6.01 -3.54
CA LEU A 183 8.65 4.69 -4.16
C LEU A 183 9.85 3.81 -3.78
N VAL A 184 9.62 2.51 -3.84
CA VAL A 184 10.59 1.44 -3.56
C VAL A 184 10.51 0.42 -4.68
N TRP A 185 11.65 0.09 -5.32
CA TRP A 185 11.68 -0.72 -6.53
C TRP A 185 12.57 -1.95 -6.40
N SER A 186 12.00 -3.14 -6.67
CA SER A 186 12.82 -4.31 -7.02
C SER A 186 13.07 -4.38 -8.54
N PRO A 187 14.24 -4.86 -8.98
CA PRO A 187 15.38 -5.34 -8.19
C PRO A 187 16.41 -4.23 -7.89
N THR A 188 16.03 -2.96 -7.98
CA THR A 188 16.95 -1.82 -7.97
C THR A 188 17.46 -1.51 -6.58
N ASP A 189 16.55 -1.30 -5.63
CA ASP A 189 16.86 -0.65 -4.35
C ASP A 189 16.02 -1.17 -3.19
N SER A 190 14.98 -1.97 -3.44
CA SER A 190 13.98 -2.36 -2.44
C SER A 190 14.58 -2.97 -1.17
N GLN A 191 15.52 -3.91 -1.29
CA GLN A 191 16.18 -4.51 -0.12
C GLN A 191 16.85 -3.43 0.75
N SER A 192 17.47 -2.43 0.13
CA SER A 192 18.17 -1.37 0.85
C SER A 192 17.21 -0.42 1.57
N HIS A 193 16.12 0.00 0.92
CA HIS A 193 15.09 0.85 1.54
C HIS A 193 14.35 0.14 2.67
N LEU A 194 13.98 -1.13 2.47
CA LEU A 194 13.32 -1.92 3.52
C LEU A 194 14.25 -2.18 4.71
N LEU A 195 15.54 -2.45 4.47
CA LEU A 195 16.53 -2.54 5.54
C LEU A 195 16.67 -1.21 6.30
N ALA A 196 16.68 -0.08 5.60
CA ALA A 196 16.77 1.24 6.22
C ALA A 196 15.52 1.55 7.06
N LEU A 197 14.33 1.23 6.56
CA LEU A 197 13.07 1.39 7.29
C LEU A 197 13.08 0.59 8.59
N ILE A 198 13.39 -0.71 8.51
CA ILE A 198 13.45 -1.59 9.69
C ILE A 198 14.48 -1.08 10.69
N LYS A 199 15.75 -0.89 10.27
CA LYS A 199 16.82 -0.39 11.16
C LYS A 199 16.54 1.01 11.73
N GLY A 200 15.68 1.78 11.06
CA GLY A 200 15.22 3.09 11.48
C GLY A 200 14.34 3.05 12.73
N ALA A 201 13.54 1.99 12.91
CA ALA A 201 12.55 1.88 13.97
C ALA A 201 13.16 2.03 15.37
N LYS A 202 12.54 2.87 16.20
CA LYS A 202 13.00 3.23 17.56
C LYS A 202 12.11 2.70 18.67
N ARG A 203 10.82 2.55 18.43
CA ARG A 203 9.79 2.21 19.43
C ARG A 203 9.01 0.97 19.07
N THR A 204 8.45 0.92 17.86
CA THR A 204 7.65 -0.21 17.39
C THR A 204 8.04 -0.61 15.98
N LEU A 205 7.88 -1.90 15.69
CA LEU A 205 8.04 -2.46 14.35
C LEU A 205 7.00 -3.57 14.17
N ASP A 206 6.05 -3.33 13.29
CA ASP A 206 4.99 -4.25 12.96
C ASP A 206 5.14 -4.68 11.49
N VAL A 207 5.27 -5.99 11.25
CA VAL A 207 5.56 -6.54 9.91
C VAL A 207 4.52 -7.56 9.51
N GLN A 208 3.87 -7.33 8.37
CA GLN A 208 2.95 -8.28 7.75
C GLN A 208 3.56 -8.80 6.45
N GLN A 209 3.70 -10.13 6.31
CA GLN A 209 4.40 -10.72 5.16
C GLN A 209 3.85 -12.10 4.76
N GLU A 210 3.68 -12.31 3.45
CA GLU A 210 3.41 -13.62 2.86
C GLU A 210 4.67 -14.50 2.84
N GLU A 211 5.82 -13.93 2.49
CA GLU A 211 7.10 -14.63 2.58
C GLU A 211 8.01 -13.99 3.60
N PHE A 212 8.64 -14.80 4.45
CA PHE A 212 9.51 -14.33 5.55
C PHE A 212 10.87 -15.04 5.54
N GLY A 213 11.50 -15.08 4.38
CA GLY A 213 12.70 -15.88 4.08
C GLY A 213 14.02 -15.11 3.94
N ASP A 214 14.00 -13.81 3.64
CA ASP A 214 15.22 -13.02 3.38
C ASP A 214 16.06 -12.84 4.65
N ALA A 215 17.30 -13.32 4.61
CA ALA A 215 18.16 -13.34 5.79
C ALA A 215 18.53 -11.94 6.28
N ALA A 216 18.72 -10.97 5.37
CA ALA A 216 19.11 -9.62 5.75
C ALA A 216 17.98 -8.91 6.49
N LEU A 217 16.76 -8.94 5.95
CA LEU A 217 15.58 -8.35 6.58
C LEU A 217 15.20 -9.06 7.88
N VAL A 218 15.20 -10.41 7.90
CA VAL A 218 14.92 -11.17 9.14
C VAL A 218 15.94 -10.85 10.23
N ASN A 219 17.23 -10.76 9.90
CA ASN A 219 18.26 -10.42 10.88
C ASN A 219 18.11 -8.96 11.38
N ALA A 220 17.65 -8.03 10.54
CA ALA A 220 17.34 -6.67 10.97
C ALA A 220 16.17 -6.66 11.96
N VAL A 221 15.06 -7.33 11.66
CA VAL A 221 13.91 -7.49 12.57
C VAL A 221 14.34 -8.09 13.92
N VAL A 222 15.22 -9.09 13.90
CA VAL A 222 15.79 -9.71 15.11
C VAL A 222 16.66 -8.73 15.90
N ALA A 223 17.46 -7.91 15.22
CA ALA A 223 18.29 -6.90 15.85
C ALA A 223 17.44 -5.80 16.51
N ASP A 224 16.33 -5.42 15.88
CA ASP A 224 15.33 -4.50 16.40
C ASP A 224 14.72 -4.98 17.72
N ALA A 225 14.27 -6.24 17.76
CA ALA A 225 13.75 -6.84 18.98
C ALA A 225 14.81 -6.86 20.10
N LYS A 226 16.06 -7.24 19.78
CA LYS A 226 17.17 -7.27 20.75
C LYS A 226 17.54 -5.89 21.32
N ARG A 227 17.38 -4.81 20.53
CA ARG A 227 17.62 -3.45 21.01
C ARG A 227 16.44 -2.84 21.78
N GLY A 228 15.34 -3.58 21.94
CA GLY A 228 14.17 -3.16 22.72
C GLY A 228 13.06 -2.48 21.92
N VAL A 229 13.09 -2.53 20.58
CA VAL A 229 11.92 -2.16 19.76
C VAL A 229 10.83 -3.19 20.01
N ALA A 230 9.59 -2.75 20.19
CA ALA A 230 8.44 -3.64 20.30
C ALA A 230 8.12 -4.21 18.91
N VAL A 231 8.58 -5.45 18.66
CA VAL A 231 8.40 -6.13 17.37
C VAL A 231 7.18 -7.05 17.39
N ARG A 232 6.27 -6.89 16.42
CA ARG A 232 5.19 -7.85 16.14
C ARG A 232 5.21 -8.29 14.68
N ILE A 233 4.97 -9.56 14.44
CA ILE A 233 4.92 -10.14 13.10
C ILE A 233 3.57 -10.83 12.89
N VAL A 234 2.95 -10.58 11.74
CA VAL A 234 1.87 -11.39 11.18
C VAL A 234 2.38 -12.00 9.89
N ALA A 235 2.46 -13.33 9.80
CA ALA A 235 3.03 -13.97 8.63
C ALA A 235 2.27 -15.21 8.18
N GLU A 236 2.28 -15.46 6.87
CA GLU A 236 1.99 -16.80 6.37
C GLU A 236 3.10 -17.77 6.78
N ASN A 237 2.69 -18.99 7.12
CA ASN A 237 3.60 -20.06 7.52
C ASN A 237 3.01 -21.43 7.18
N GLN A 238 2.30 -21.52 6.05
CA GLN A 238 1.83 -22.79 5.51
C GLN A 238 2.98 -23.80 5.46
N SER A 239 2.70 -25.03 5.90
CA SER A 239 3.68 -26.12 5.96
C SER A 239 4.94 -25.79 6.76
N SER A 240 4.87 -24.84 7.71
CA SER A 240 6.00 -24.38 8.52
C SER A 240 7.18 -23.81 7.71
N LYS A 241 6.91 -23.28 6.51
CA LYS A 241 7.94 -22.79 5.56
C LYS A 241 8.93 -21.80 6.19
N TYR A 242 8.46 -20.91 7.08
CA TYR A 242 9.26 -19.85 7.70
C TYR A 242 9.44 -20.02 9.21
N SER A 243 9.05 -21.18 9.77
CA SER A 243 9.14 -21.45 11.22
C SER A 243 10.54 -21.22 11.80
N LYS A 244 11.61 -21.44 11.04
CA LYS A 244 12.99 -21.20 11.52
C LYS A 244 13.27 -19.71 11.68
N GLN A 245 12.86 -18.88 10.72
CA GLN A 245 13.03 -17.44 10.72
C GLN A 245 12.17 -16.79 11.80
N LEU A 246 10.89 -17.17 11.88
CA LEU A 246 9.94 -16.67 12.88
C LEU A 246 10.38 -17.01 14.32
N LYS A 247 10.96 -18.20 14.54
CA LYS A 247 11.54 -18.56 15.85
C LYS A 247 12.73 -17.68 16.25
N LYS A 248 13.49 -17.13 15.30
CA LYS A 248 14.56 -16.16 15.64
C LYS A 248 13.96 -14.88 16.20
N VAL A 249 12.82 -14.43 15.66
CA VAL A 249 12.12 -13.23 16.14
C VAL A 249 11.59 -13.45 17.56
N THR A 250 10.92 -14.58 17.82
CA THR A 250 10.44 -14.88 19.18
C THR A 250 11.56 -15.07 20.19
N ALA A 251 12.66 -15.74 19.79
CA ALA A 251 13.85 -15.86 20.64
C ALA A 251 14.53 -14.52 20.95
N ALA A 252 14.28 -13.49 20.14
CA ALA A 252 14.78 -12.14 20.35
C ALA A 252 13.83 -11.24 21.16
N GLY A 253 12.67 -11.76 21.59
CA GLY A 253 11.66 -11.02 22.36
C GLY A 253 10.54 -10.42 21.52
N GLY A 254 10.55 -10.60 20.20
CA GLY A 254 9.43 -10.23 19.32
C GLY A 254 8.23 -11.17 19.49
N LYS A 255 7.05 -10.71 19.08
CA LYS A 255 5.82 -11.51 19.10
C LYS A 255 5.42 -11.87 17.68
N VAL A 256 4.91 -13.09 17.49
CA VAL A 256 4.58 -13.61 16.16
C VAL A 256 3.22 -14.27 16.19
N THR A 257 2.38 -13.90 15.23
CA THR A 257 1.13 -14.55 14.87
C THR A 257 1.28 -15.13 13.45
N THR A 258 0.91 -16.40 13.27
CA THR A 258 1.02 -17.06 11.96
C THR A 258 -0.32 -17.59 11.47
N TYR A 259 -0.51 -17.47 10.17
CA TYR A 259 -1.57 -18.13 9.42
C TYR A 259 -0.97 -19.29 8.64
N THR A 260 -1.71 -20.40 8.54
CA THR A 260 -1.19 -21.66 7.97
C THR A 260 -2.16 -22.36 7.05
N SER A 261 -3.38 -21.82 6.89
CA SER A 261 -4.44 -22.48 6.13
C SER A 261 -4.29 -22.18 4.64
N SER A 262 -4.36 -23.23 3.82
CA SER A 262 -4.35 -23.09 2.36
C SER A 262 -5.71 -22.71 1.77
N THR A 263 -6.77 -22.75 2.58
CA THR A 263 -8.16 -22.47 2.17
C THR A 263 -8.87 -21.47 3.10
N GLY A 264 -8.19 -21.03 4.16
CA GLY A 264 -8.71 -20.11 5.16
C GLY A 264 -8.26 -18.68 4.92
N TYR A 265 -8.27 -17.88 5.98
CA TYR A 265 -7.75 -16.52 5.93
C TYR A 265 -6.23 -16.54 5.67
N TYR A 266 -5.80 -15.77 4.68
CA TYR A 266 -4.44 -15.78 4.13
C TYR A 266 -3.80 -14.40 4.21
N ILE A 267 -2.57 -14.31 4.69
CA ILE A 267 -1.80 -13.07 4.77
C ILE A 267 -1.00 -12.91 3.47
N HIS A 268 -1.65 -12.29 2.48
CA HIS A 268 -1.00 -11.97 1.21
C HIS A 268 -0.26 -10.61 1.25
N ALA A 269 -0.68 -9.72 2.14
CA ALA A 269 -0.08 -8.40 2.30
C ALA A 269 1.42 -8.43 2.57
N LYS A 270 2.12 -7.41 2.05
CA LYS A 270 3.48 -7.06 2.41
C LYS A 270 3.48 -5.63 2.92
N ALA A 271 3.59 -5.49 4.24
CA ALA A 271 3.56 -4.19 4.89
C ALA A 271 4.51 -4.14 6.08
N ILE A 272 5.05 -2.95 6.34
CA ILE A 272 5.89 -2.67 7.52
C ILE A 272 5.41 -1.36 8.10
N VAL A 273 5.03 -1.34 9.37
CA VAL A 273 4.75 -0.11 10.12
C VAL A 273 5.86 0.07 11.15
N THR A 274 6.47 1.26 11.17
CA THR A 274 7.49 1.63 12.16
C THR A 274 7.00 2.77 13.02
N ASP A 275 7.38 2.76 14.29
CA ASP A 275 7.18 3.86 15.25
C ASP A 275 5.74 4.40 15.32
N TYR A 276 4.76 3.49 15.18
CA TYR A 276 3.34 3.81 15.26
C TYR A 276 2.98 4.56 16.55
N GLY A 277 2.07 5.54 16.44
CA GLY A 277 1.71 6.44 17.53
C GLY A 277 2.72 7.56 17.78
N THR A 278 3.74 7.73 16.93
CA THR A 278 4.69 8.84 16.99
C THR A 278 4.69 9.67 15.72
N ALA A 279 5.26 10.87 15.77
CA ALA A 279 5.46 11.72 14.59
C ALA A 279 6.51 11.17 13.60
N ALA A 280 7.29 10.14 14.00
CA ALA A 280 8.26 9.49 13.14
C ALA A 280 7.69 8.25 12.42
N ALA A 281 6.39 7.97 12.59
CA ALA A 281 5.77 6.78 12.04
C ALA A 281 5.86 6.77 10.51
N LYS A 282 6.21 5.60 9.98
CA LYS A 282 6.23 5.33 8.53
C LYS A 282 5.59 4.00 8.24
N VAL A 283 5.01 3.87 7.05
CA VAL A 283 4.49 2.61 6.54
C VAL A 283 5.04 2.31 5.17
N PHE A 284 5.50 1.08 4.99
CA PHE A 284 5.70 0.45 3.70
C PHE A 284 4.46 -0.37 3.32
N ALA A 285 4.03 -0.26 2.07
CA ALA A 285 3.11 -1.21 1.44
C ALA A 285 3.52 -1.40 -0.04
N GLY A 286 3.60 -2.67 -0.48
CA GLY A 286 4.04 -3.00 -1.83
C GLY A 286 3.90 -4.48 -2.16
N SER A 287 4.42 -4.87 -3.33
CA SER A 287 4.39 -6.26 -3.79
C SER A 287 5.58 -7.11 -3.32
N GLU A 288 6.51 -6.52 -2.56
CA GLU A 288 7.79 -7.07 -2.11
C GLU A 288 7.66 -8.03 -0.93
N ASN A 289 7.79 -9.31 -1.25
CA ASN A 289 7.97 -10.39 -0.30
C ASN A 289 9.36 -10.32 0.35
N PHE A 290 9.50 -10.76 1.61
CA PHE A 290 10.85 -10.94 2.20
C PHE A 290 11.47 -12.23 1.63
N SER A 291 11.87 -12.21 0.37
CA SER A 291 12.64 -13.25 -0.28
C SER A 291 13.63 -12.65 -1.27
N ASN A 292 14.79 -13.31 -1.43
CA ASN A 292 15.80 -12.85 -2.38
C ASN A 292 15.25 -12.74 -3.82
N ASN A 293 14.32 -13.62 -4.19
CA ASN A 293 13.71 -13.55 -5.52
C ASN A 293 12.89 -12.26 -5.69
N SER A 294 12.02 -11.95 -4.74
CA SER A 294 11.19 -10.74 -4.80
C SER A 294 12.03 -9.46 -4.75
N LEU A 295 13.03 -9.40 -3.87
CA LEU A 295 13.81 -8.18 -3.66
C LEU A 295 14.87 -7.92 -4.75
N ASN A 296 15.46 -8.97 -5.31
CA ASN A 296 16.67 -8.85 -6.14
C ASN A 296 16.51 -9.42 -7.56
N ASN A 297 15.36 -9.98 -7.92
CA ASN A 297 15.17 -10.62 -9.24
C ASN A 297 13.81 -10.32 -9.90
N ASN A 298 12.78 -9.99 -9.12
CA ASN A 298 11.48 -9.59 -9.64
C ASN A 298 11.43 -8.09 -9.96
N ARG A 299 10.54 -7.71 -10.88
CA ARG A 299 10.04 -6.34 -10.96
C ARG A 299 8.89 -6.17 -9.97
N GLU A 300 9.10 -5.39 -8.93
CA GLU A 300 8.14 -5.11 -7.85
C GLU A 300 8.02 -3.59 -7.66
N LEU A 301 6.93 -3.17 -7.00
CA LEU A 301 6.76 -1.78 -6.58
C LEU A 301 6.07 -1.73 -5.21
N GLY A 302 6.59 -0.86 -4.36
CA GLY A 302 5.94 -0.38 -3.15
C GLY A 302 6.22 1.09 -2.90
N LEU A 303 5.77 1.57 -1.74
CA LEU A 303 5.98 2.94 -1.28
C LEU A 303 6.20 2.99 0.23
N ILE A 304 7.04 3.92 0.70
CA ILE A 304 7.26 4.22 2.12
C ILE A 304 6.76 5.63 2.41
N VAL A 305 5.60 5.75 3.02
CA VAL A 305 4.97 7.06 3.30
C VAL A 305 4.84 7.35 4.80
N SER A 306 4.68 8.63 5.12
CA SER A 306 4.40 9.11 6.48
C SER A 306 2.94 9.57 6.67
N ASP A 307 2.05 9.17 5.75
CA ASP A 307 0.63 9.57 5.80
C ASP A 307 -0.10 8.91 6.97
N SER A 308 -0.67 9.72 7.85
CA SER A 308 -1.27 9.22 9.09
C SER A 308 -2.52 8.38 8.86
N ALA A 309 -3.28 8.62 7.78
CA ALA A 309 -4.49 7.84 7.47
C ALA A 309 -4.13 6.46 6.91
N VAL A 310 -3.14 6.38 6.02
CA VAL A 310 -2.61 5.10 5.52
C VAL A 310 -1.99 4.29 6.65
N ILE A 311 -1.13 4.90 7.46
CA ILE A 311 -0.49 4.26 8.62
C ILE A 311 -1.55 3.70 9.57
N SER A 312 -2.50 4.53 10.00
CA SER A 312 -3.51 4.12 10.99
C SER A 312 -4.46 3.04 10.44
N GLY A 313 -4.76 3.08 9.14
CA GLY A 313 -5.60 2.09 8.49
C GLY A 313 -4.93 0.71 8.42
N ILE A 314 -3.67 0.66 7.96
CA ILE A 314 -2.87 -0.57 7.91
C ILE A 314 -2.65 -1.11 9.31
N GLU A 315 -2.29 -0.26 10.28
CA GLU A 315 -2.04 -0.68 11.65
C GLU A 315 -3.29 -1.25 12.33
N LYS A 316 -4.47 -0.67 12.08
CA LYS A 316 -5.73 -1.21 12.59
C LYS A 316 -6.02 -2.63 12.04
N ALA A 317 -5.76 -2.85 10.76
CA ALA A 317 -5.93 -4.16 10.13
C ALA A 317 -4.88 -5.16 10.64
N PHE A 318 -3.63 -4.73 10.74
CA PHE A 318 -2.54 -5.49 11.34
C PHE A 318 -2.88 -5.95 12.77
N ASP A 319 -3.34 -5.05 13.62
CA ASP A 319 -3.67 -5.36 15.02
C ASP A 319 -4.82 -6.39 15.12
N ALA A 320 -5.82 -6.28 14.24
CA ALA A 320 -6.90 -7.25 14.15
C ALA A 320 -6.41 -8.64 13.71
N ASP A 321 -5.51 -8.70 12.73
CA ASP A 321 -4.93 -9.95 12.25
C ASP A 321 -3.96 -10.56 13.30
N PHE A 322 -3.18 -9.71 13.98
CA PHE A 322 -2.25 -10.11 15.03
C PHE A 322 -2.96 -10.77 16.22
N HIS A 323 -4.11 -10.23 16.63
CA HIS A 323 -4.87 -10.76 17.76
C HIS A 323 -5.83 -11.91 17.40
N LYS A 324 -6.00 -12.24 16.10
CA LYS A 324 -6.98 -13.24 15.66
C LYS A 324 -6.55 -14.69 15.87
N SER A 325 -5.26 -15.00 16.14
CA SER A 325 -4.78 -16.38 16.12
C SER A 325 -4.86 -17.10 17.47
N SER A 326 -6.03 -17.67 17.77
CA SER A 326 -6.16 -19.05 18.29
C SER A 326 -7.64 -19.43 18.40
N GLY A 327 -8.30 -19.78 17.29
CA GLY A 327 -9.66 -20.32 17.37
C GLY A 327 -10.49 -20.19 16.11
N ARG A 328 -10.19 -21.00 15.09
CA ARG A 328 -11.13 -21.60 14.12
C ARG A 328 -10.29 -22.41 13.14
N ALA A 329 -9.93 -23.60 13.58
CA ALA A 329 -9.80 -24.75 12.70
C ALA A 329 -11.20 -25.33 12.49
#